data_AF-A0A2H9RHC7-F1
#
_entry.id   AF-A0A2H9RHC7-F1
#
_cell.length_a   1.000
_cell.length_b   1.000
_cell.length_c   1.000
_cell.angle_alpha   90.00
_cell.angle_beta   90.00
_cell.angle_gamma   90.00
#
_symmetry.space_group_name_H-M   'P 1'
#
loop_
_entity.id
_entity.type
_entity.pdbx_description
1 polymer ?
#
loop_
_entity_poly.entity_id
_entity_poly.type
_entity_poly.pdbx_seq_one_letter_code
_entity_poly.pdbx_strand_id
1 'polypeptide(L)'
;MFAVGGLLGVLVGLAMLLMGGAMFAENMGIFAVIAIVIGVAELVVAYGIWNMKKWARIVGIILAVIGLINIPIGTIISIVILYFLLIDKNTKDLFTE
;
A
#
# COMPACT_ATOMS: atom_id res chain seq x y z
N MET A 1 -0.48 3.91 -7.31
CA MET A 1 -0.08 2.51 -7.02
C MET A 1 -0.60 2.04 -5.66
N PHE A 2 -0.41 2.80 -4.57
CA PHE A 2 -1.02 2.48 -3.26
C PHE A 2 -2.53 2.25 -3.28
N ALA A 3 -3.30 3.03 -4.05
CA ALA A 3 -4.75 2.81 -4.17
C ALA A 3 -5.11 1.44 -4.77
N VAL A 4 -4.32 0.97 -5.75
CA VAL A 4 -4.54 -0.31 -6.41
C VAL A 4 -4.11 -1.46 -5.49
N GLY A 5 -2.93 -1.36 -4.87
CA GLY A 5 -2.47 -2.32 -3.87
C GLY A 5 -3.45 -2.45 -2.71
N GLY A 6 -3.91 -1.31 -2.19
CA GLY A 6 -4.84 -1.25 -1.08
C GLY A 6 -6.18 -1.88 -1.40
N LEU A 7 -6.74 -1.57 -2.57
CA LEU A 7 -7.98 -2.19 -3.04
C LEU A 7 -7.82 -3.70 -3.21
N LEU A 8 -6.74 -4.16 -3.85
CA LEU A 8 -6.47 -5.59 -4.02
C LEU A 8 -6.28 -6.29 -2.68
N GLY A 9 -5.54 -5.71 -1.73
CA GLY A 9 -5.34 -6.29 -0.40
C GLY A 9 -6.64 -6.47 0.37
N VAL A 10 -7.53 -5.48 0.33
CA VAL A 10 -8.87 -5.58 0.93
C VAL A 10 -9.70 -6.66 0.24
N LEU A 11 -9.75 -6.67 -1.10
CA LEU A 11 -10.52 -7.66 -1.86
C LEU A 11 -10.01 -9.09 -1.62
N VAL A 12 -8.69 -9.29 -1.61
CA VAL A 12 -8.07 -10.58 -1.33
C VAL A 12 -8.40 -11.03 0.09
N GLY A 13 -8.24 -10.16 1.08
CA GLY A 13 -8.56 -10.51 2.47
C GLY A 13 -10.06 -10.83 2.66
N LEU A 14 -10.96 -10.07 2.03
CA LEU A 14 -12.39 -10.38 2.03
C LEU A 14 -12.69 -11.71 1.33
N ALA A 15 -12.08 -11.97 0.17
CA ALA A 15 -12.24 -13.24 -0.53
C ALA A 15 -11.73 -14.42 0.32
N MET A 16 -10.60 -14.26 1.03
CA MET A 16 -10.09 -15.27 1.95
C MET A 16 -11.04 -15.54 3.10
N LEU A 17 -11.68 -14.51 3.68
CA LEU A 17 -12.71 -14.69 4.72
C LEU A 17 -13.96 -15.40 4.18
N LEU A 18 -14.42 -15.04 2.98
CA LEU A 18 -15.62 -15.62 2.37
C LEU A 18 -15.40 -17.07 1.90
N MET A 19 -14.22 -17.39 1.38
CA MET A 19 -13.85 -18.74 0.96
C MET A 19 -13.49 -19.65 2.15
N GLY A 20 -13.05 -19.07 3.28
CA GLY A 20 -12.67 -19.77 4.51
C GLY A 20 -13.84 -20.41 5.28
N GLY A 21 -15.09 -20.21 4.84
CA GLY A 21 -16.28 -20.81 5.46
C GLY A 21 -16.47 -22.32 5.17
N ALA A 22 -15.72 -22.92 4.24
CA ALA A 22 -15.94 -24.32 3.84
C ALA A 22 -14.69 -25.21 3.86
N MET A 23 -13.47 -24.66 3.80
CA MET A 23 -12.26 -25.47 3.72
C MET A 23 -11.07 -24.75 4.37
N PHE A 24 -10.47 -25.35 5.40
CA PHE A 24 -9.12 -25.08 5.96
C PHE A 24 -8.94 -24.00 7.06
N ALA A 25 -8.71 -24.54 8.27
CA ALA A 25 -7.68 -24.20 9.27
C ALA A 25 -7.64 -22.79 9.90
N GLU A 26 -7.66 -22.81 11.23
CA GLU A 26 -7.62 -21.70 12.22
C GLU A 26 -6.58 -20.58 11.95
N ASN A 27 -5.58 -20.80 11.10
CA ASN A 27 -4.52 -19.83 10.79
C ASN A 27 -4.81 -18.92 9.58
N MET A 28 -5.72 -19.28 8.68
CA MET A 28 -5.99 -18.48 7.46
C MET A 28 -6.74 -17.17 7.75
N GLY A 29 -7.56 -17.13 8.82
CA GLY A 29 -8.28 -15.92 9.22
C GLY A 29 -7.34 -14.78 9.61
N ILE A 30 -6.20 -15.10 10.24
CA ILE A 30 -5.20 -14.10 10.65
C ILE A 30 -4.57 -13.44 9.41
N PHE A 31 -4.20 -14.22 8.40
CA PHE A 31 -3.65 -13.69 7.15
C PHE A 31 -4.67 -12.82 6.40
N ALA A 32 -5.95 -13.19 6.42
CA ALA A 32 -7.01 -12.41 5.80
C ALA A 32 -7.19 -11.05 6.49
N VAL A 33 -7.20 -11.03 7.83
CA VAL A 33 -7.26 -9.78 8.61
C VAL A 33 -6.04 -8.91 8.36
N ILE A 34 -4.83 -9.49 8.34
CA ILE A 34 -3.59 -8.77 8.03
C ILE A 34 -3.67 -8.14 6.63
N ALA A 35 -4.13 -8.88 5.62
CA ALA A 35 -4.29 -8.38 4.26
C ALA A 35 -5.26 -7.19 4.18
N ILE A 36 -6.39 -7.26 4.91
CA ILE A 36 -7.36 -6.15 4.98
C ILE A 36 -6.73 -4.94 5.67
N VAL A 37 -6.05 -5.12 6.81
CA VAL A 37 -5.44 -4.03 7.57
C VAL A 37 -4.37 -3.32 6.74
N ILE A 38 -3.49 -4.07 6.09
CA ILE A 38 -2.48 -3.52 5.18
C ILE A 38 -3.17 -2.80 4.02
N GLY A 39 -4.18 -3.41 3.41
CA GLY A 39 -4.90 -2.83 2.28
C GLY A 39 -5.57 -1.51 2.63
N VAL A 40 -6.23 -1.43 3.79
CA VAL A 40 -6.82 -0.18 4.31
C VAL A 40 -5.74 0.86 4.57
N ALA A 41 -4.61 0.49 5.17
CA ALA A 41 -3.51 1.42 5.41
C ALA A 41 -2.97 2.01 4.09
N GLU A 42 -2.81 1.20 3.05
CA GLU A 42 -2.41 1.68 1.71
C GLU A 42 -3.45 2.62 1.09
N LEU A 43 -4.75 2.36 1.26
CA LEU A 43 -5.82 3.26 0.82
C LEU A 43 -5.78 4.59 1.56
N VAL A 44 -5.53 4.58 2.88
CA VAL A 44 -5.35 5.78 3.69
C VAL A 44 -4.15 6.60 3.20
N VAL A 45 -3.03 5.96 2.91
CA VAL A 45 -1.84 6.62 2.34
C VAL A 45 -2.15 7.19 0.95
N ALA A 46 -2.85 6.44 0.10
CA ALA A 46 -3.25 6.92 -1.22
C ALA A 46 -4.13 8.17 -1.14
N TYR A 47 -5.13 8.15 -0.25
CA TYR A 47 -5.97 9.31 0.02
C TYR A 47 -5.15 10.49 0.53
N GLY A 48 -4.24 10.26 1.47
CA GLY A 48 -3.36 11.32 1.97
C GLY A 48 -2.46 11.91 0.88
N ILE A 49 -1.96 11.10 -0.05
CA ILE A 49 -1.17 11.55 -1.20
C ILE A 49 -2.03 12.39 -2.16
N TRP A 50 -3.26 11.96 -2.47
CA TRP A 50 -4.17 12.74 -3.32
C TRP A 50 -4.54 14.11 -2.73
N ASN A 51 -4.56 14.21 -1.41
CA ASN A 51 -4.80 15.47 -0.69
C ASN A 51 -3.50 16.20 -0.32
N MET A 52 -2.37 15.85 -0.96
CA MET A 52 -1.06 16.46 -0.79
C MET A 52 -0.60 16.59 0.67
N LYS A 53 -0.97 15.62 1.53
CA LYS A 53 -0.65 15.69 2.96
C LYS A 53 0.81 15.30 3.22
N LYS A 54 1.54 16.13 3.99
CA LYS A 54 2.94 15.92 4.41
C LYS A 54 3.18 14.53 5.02
N TRP A 55 2.29 14.09 5.91
CA TRP A 55 2.42 12.77 6.56
C TRP A 55 2.34 11.62 5.55
N ALA A 56 1.47 11.73 4.55
CA ALA A 56 1.24 10.68 3.57
C ALA A 56 2.42 10.51 2.63
N ARG A 57 3.12 11.60 2.32
CA ARG A 57 4.39 11.56 1.59
C ARG A 57 5.46 10.77 2.36
N ILE A 58 5.63 11.04 3.66
CA ILE A 58 6.61 10.33 4.50
C ILE A 58 6.28 8.85 4.57
N VAL A 59 5.03 8.50 4.87
CA VAL A 59 4.58 7.10 4.95
C VAL A 59 4.73 6.41 3.59
N GLY A 60 4.36 7.08 2.50
CA GLY A 60 4.53 6.54 1.13
C GLY A 60 5.99 6.25 0.78
N ILE A 61 6.93 7.10 1.21
CA ILE A 61 8.37 6.85 1.05
C ILE A 61 8.79 5.60 1.84
N ILE A 62 8.39 5.49 3.10
CA ILE A 62 8.72 4.32 3.94
C ILE A 62 8.19 3.04 3.30
N LEU A 63 6.93 3.03 2.86
CA LEU A 63 6.32 1.87 2.21
C LEU A 63 7.02 1.52 0.90
N ALA A 64 7.46 2.51 0.12
CA ALA A 64 8.21 2.26 -1.10
C ALA A 64 9.61 1.68 -0.80
N VAL A 65 10.30 2.12 0.26
CA VAL A 65 11.57 1.49 0.68
C VAL A 65 11.36 0.03 1.05
N ILE A 66 10.29 -0.29 1.79
CA ILE A 66 9.94 -1.69 2.12
C ILE A 66 9.63 -2.48 0.84
N GLY A 67 8.92 -1.87 -0.10
CA GLY A 67 8.55 -2.49 -1.38
C GLY A 67 9.73 -2.82 -2.29
N LEU A 68 10.90 -2.21 -2.10
CA LEU A 68 12.12 -2.56 -2.85
C LEU A 68 12.56 -4.02 -2.64
N ILE A 69 12.21 -4.63 -1.50
CA ILE A 69 12.54 -6.03 -1.16
C ILE A 69 11.76 -7.00 -2.07
N ASN A 70 10.61 -6.58 -2.61
CA ASN A 70 9.74 -7.43 -3.41
C ASN A 70 10.12 -7.41 -4.91
N ILE A 71 11.13 -8.20 -5.27
CA ILE A 71 11.72 -8.25 -6.62
C ILE A 71 10.93 -9.23 -7.53
N PRO A 72 10.68 -8.90 -8.82
CA PRO A 72 11.10 -7.68 -9.53
C PRO A 72 10.04 -6.58 -9.58
N ILE A 73 8.76 -6.92 -9.50
CA ILE A 73 7.65 -6.01 -9.76
C ILE A 73 7.54 -4.93 -8.68
N GLY A 74 7.63 -5.33 -7.40
CA GLY A 74 7.57 -4.40 -6.27
C GLY A 74 8.73 -3.40 -6.28
N THR A 75 9.91 -3.82 -6.72
CA THR A 75 11.07 -2.94 -6.88
C THR A 75 10.83 -1.86 -7.95
N ILE A 76 10.33 -2.22 -9.14
CA ILE A 76 10.04 -1.26 -10.20
C ILE A 76 9.02 -0.23 -9.72
N ILE A 77 7.92 -0.70 -9.13
CA ILE A 77 6.86 0.14 -8.56
C ILE A 77 7.44 1.08 -7.49
N SER A 78 8.25 0.55 -6.59
CA SER A 78 8.84 1.30 -5.49
C SER A 78 9.83 2.36 -5.94
N ILE A 79 10.65 2.06 -6.96
CA ILE A 79 11.56 3.04 -7.56
C ILE A 79 10.77 4.20 -8.14
N VAL A 80 9.68 3.93 -8.87
CA VAL A 80 8.82 4.99 -9.43
C VAL A 80 8.21 5.85 -8.32
N ILE A 81 7.70 5.23 -7.25
CA ILE A 81 7.13 5.96 -6.11
C ILE A 81 8.19 6.82 -5.42
N LEU A 82 9.38 6.26 -5.16
CA LEU A 82 10.49 7.00 -4.54
C LEU A 82 10.94 8.15 -5.43
N TYR A 83 11.01 7.95 -6.75
CA TYR A 83 11.34 9.03 -7.67
C TYR A 83 10.39 10.23 -7.51
N PHE A 84 9.08 10.02 -7.55
CA PHE A 84 8.12 11.11 -7.42
C PHE A 84 8.06 11.71 -6.02
N LEU A 85 8.04 10.90 -4.96
CA LEU A 85 7.85 11.41 -3.59
C LEU A 85 9.15 11.93 -2.95
N LEU A 86 10.32 11.45 -3.38
CA LEU A 86 11.61 11.78 -2.75
C LEU A 86 12.52 12.64 -3.64
N ILE A 87 12.53 12.41 -4.95
CA ILE A 87 13.51 13.00 -5.88
C ILE A 87 12.92 14.18 -6.66
N ASP A 88 11.75 14.00 -7.29
CA ASP A 88 11.13 15.00 -8.16
C ASP A 88 10.76 16.28 -7.41
N LYS A 89 11.38 17.40 -7.76
CA LYS A 89 11.21 18.67 -7.04
C LYS A 89 9.78 19.20 -7.15
N ASN A 90 9.23 19.17 -8.37
CA ASN A 90 7.88 19.67 -8.64
C ASN A 90 6.85 18.96 -7.76
N THR A 91 6.91 17.63 -7.69
CA THR A 91 6.02 16.83 -6.85
C THR A 91 6.22 17.13 -5.37
N LYS A 92 7.46 17.29 -4.90
CA LYS A 92 7.76 17.55 -3.48
C LYS A 92 7.18 18.87 -3.00
N ASP A 93 7.20 19.89 -3.84
CA ASP A 93 6.74 21.24 -3.49
C ASP A 93 5.22 21.25 -3.26
N LEU A 94 4.46 20.40 -3.97
CA LEU A 94 3.02 20.22 -3.76
C LEU A 94 2.65 19.77 -2.33
N PHE A 95 3.55 19.06 -1.66
CA PHE A 95 3.33 18.63 -0.27
C PHE A 95 3.79 19.68 0.75
N THR A 96 4.38 20.80 0.32
CA THR A 96 4.92 21.82 1.23
C THR A 96 4.03 23.03 1.41
N GLU A 97 3.15 23.31 0.44
CA GLU A 97 2.04 24.27 0.53
C GLU A 97 1.06 23.93 1.67
#